data_AF-A0A4Q3WX88-F1
#
_entry.id   AF-A0A4Q3WX88-F1
#
_cell.length_a   1.000
_cell.length_b   1.000
_cell.length_c   1.000
_cell.angle_alpha   90.00
_cell.angle_beta   90.00
_cell.angle_gamma   90.00
#
_symmetry.space_group_name_H-M   'P 1'
#
loop_
_entity.id
_entity.type
_entity.pdbx_description
1 polymer ?
#
loop_
_entity_poly.entity_id
_entity_poly.type
_entity_poly.pdbx_seq_one_letter_code
_entity_poly.pdbx_strand_id
1 'polypeptide(L)'
;ERNLAVDGQGEKAYIAYPFEKVADIDVAFRAFEKKYQTREEAKHLMDEMVAEFCNWLDALTPEQYGSIVGSFFGPIPMAFGITLPALHTEIHIGQLEYIQTIYGDMERH
;
A
#
# COMPACT_ATOMS: atom_id res chain seq x y z
N GLU A 1 -7.22 19.18 3.96
CA GLU A 1 -7.10 18.89 5.40
C GLU A 1 -6.98 17.38 5.55
N ARG A 2 -6.01 16.86 6.32
CA ARG A 2 -5.88 15.40 6.52
C ARG A 2 -6.94 15.00 7.55
N ASN A 3 -7.81 14.04 7.21
CA ASN A 3 -8.80 13.51 8.16
C ASN A 3 -8.06 12.84 9.32
N LEU A 4 -8.15 13.44 10.52
CA LEU A 4 -7.49 12.94 11.71
C LEU A 4 -8.49 12.10 12.53
N ALA A 5 -8.16 10.84 12.80
CA ALA A 5 -8.89 9.96 13.73
C ALA A 5 -8.16 9.93 15.08
N VAL A 6 -8.92 9.89 16.18
CA VAL A 6 -8.36 9.87 17.55
C VAL A 6 -8.10 8.42 17.96
N ASP A 7 -7.00 8.15 18.66
CA ASP A 7 -6.81 6.86 19.32
C ASP A 7 -7.91 6.61 20.36
N GLY A 8 -8.12 5.33 20.72
CA GLY A 8 -9.15 4.93 21.70
C GLY A 8 -8.95 5.50 23.11
N GLN A 9 -7.89 6.30 23.33
CA GLN A 9 -7.55 7.01 24.56
C GLN A 9 -7.69 8.53 24.43
N GLY A 10 -8.01 9.06 23.23
CA GLY A 10 -8.29 10.48 22.99
C GLY A 10 -7.07 11.39 22.87
N GLU A 11 -5.84 10.87 22.81
CA GLU A 11 -4.61 11.66 22.91
C GLU A 11 -3.85 11.82 21.59
N LYS A 12 -4.02 10.93 20.59
CA LYS A 12 -3.31 11.03 19.30
C LYS A 12 -4.22 11.01 18.09
N ALA A 13 -4.08 12.03 17.26
CA ALA A 13 -4.70 12.14 15.95
C ALA A 13 -3.82 11.47 14.87
N TYR A 14 -4.32 10.41 14.21
CA TYR A 14 -3.66 9.73 13.10
C TYR A 14 -4.41 9.93 11.78
N ILE A 15 -3.73 9.77 10.64
CA ILE A 15 -4.38 9.84 9.33
C ILE A 15 -5.42 8.72 9.24
N ALA A 16 -6.70 9.10 9.14
CA ALA A 16 -7.81 8.16 9.09
C ALA A 16 -7.73 7.30 7.81
N TYR A 17 -8.00 6.01 7.97
CA TYR A 17 -8.19 5.14 6.82
C TYR A 17 -9.51 5.53 6.12
N PRO A 18 -9.54 5.71 4.79
CA PRO A 18 -10.65 6.37 4.12
C PRO A 18 -11.91 5.50 3.93
N PHE A 19 -11.90 4.23 4.37
CA PHE A 19 -13.01 3.31 4.20
C PHE A 19 -13.43 2.65 5.52
N GLU A 20 -14.74 2.53 5.73
CA GLU A 20 -15.31 1.85 6.91
C GLU A 20 -15.63 0.37 6.65
N LYS A 21 -15.95 -0.01 5.41
CA LYS A 21 -16.37 -1.37 5.04
C LYS A 21 -15.47 -1.95 3.95
N VAL A 22 -15.14 -3.24 4.06
CA VAL A 22 -14.36 -3.98 3.04
C VAL A 22 -15.00 -3.89 1.66
N ALA A 23 -16.34 -3.94 1.59
CA ALA A 23 -17.06 -3.85 0.32
C ALA A 23 -16.79 -2.53 -0.42
N ASP A 24 -16.64 -1.43 0.33
CA ASP A 24 -16.38 -0.11 -0.26
C ASP A 24 -14.92 -0.01 -0.76
N ILE A 25 -14.00 -0.71 -0.09
CA ILE A 25 -12.60 -0.85 -0.53
C ILE A 25 -12.53 -1.57 -1.87
N ASP A 26 -13.17 -2.75 -1.99
CA ASP A 26 -13.16 -3.55 -3.22
C ASP A 26 -13.77 -2.78 -4.40
N VAL A 27 -14.89 -2.07 -4.19
CA VAL A 27 -15.50 -1.22 -5.22
C VAL A 27 -14.54 -0.12 -5.68
N ALA A 28 -13.89 0.58 -4.74
CA ALA A 28 -12.96 1.65 -5.06
C ALA A 28 -11.71 1.14 -5.80
N PHE A 29 -11.11 0.05 -5.34
CA PHE A 29 -9.93 -0.54 -5.96
C PHE A 29 -10.23 -1.08 -7.36
N ARG A 30 -11.34 -1.81 -7.54
CA ARG A 30 -11.75 -2.24 -8.89
C ARG A 30 -12.01 -1.08 -9.84
N ALA A 31 -12.58 0.03 -9.34
CA ALA A 31 -12.79 1.23 -10.15
C ALA A 31 -11.48 1.91 -10.55
N PHE A 32 -10.48 1.91 -9.65
CA PHE A 32 -9.13 2.38 -9.94
C PHE A 32 -8.41 1.47 -10.94
N GLU A 33 -8.38 0.16 -10.69
CA GLU A 33 -7.72 -0.86 -11.52
C GLU A 33 -8.25 -0.88 -12.96
N LYS A 34 -9.57 -0.70 -13.16
CA LYS A 34 -10.19 -0.65 -14.49
C LYS A 34 -9.61 0.40 -15.44
N LYS A 35 -8.89 1.39 -14.93
CA LYS A 35 -8.22 2.42 -15.73
C LYS A 35 -6.96 1.90 -16.43
N TYR A 36 -6.39 0.79 -15.95
CA TYR A 36 -5.16 0.20 -16.47
C TYR A 36 -5.49 -1.19 -17.03
N GLN A 37 -5.48 -1.33 -18.35
CA GLN A 37 -5.98 -2.53 -19.03
C GLN A 37 -4.89 -3.29 -19.78
N THR A 38 -3.69 -2.74 -19.83
CA THR A 38 -2.54 -3.35 -20.50
C THR A 38 -1.38 -3.57 -19.53
N ARG A 39 -0.50 -4.51 -19.90
CA ARG A 39 0.73 -4.79 -19.14
C ARG A 39 1.63 -3.56 -19.02
N GLU A 40 1.77 -2.79 -20.09
CA GLU A 40 2.65 -1.61 -20.10
C GLU A 40 2.09 -0.48 -19.23
N GLU A 41 0.76 -0.28 -19.21
CA GLU A 41 0.12 0.66 -18.28
C GLU A 41 0.32 0.24 -16.82
N ALA A 42 0.19 -1.05 -16.51
CA ALA A 42 0.43 -1.56 -15.16
C ALA A 42 1.90 -1.39 -14.73
N LYS A 43 2.87 -1.66 -15.62
CA LYS A 43 4.29 -1.44 -15.35
C LYS A 43 4.58 0.04 -15.10
N HIS A 44 4.07 0.91 -15.96
CA HIS A 44 4.26 2.35 -15.82
C HIS A 44 3.69 2.87 -14.50
N LEU A 45 2.46 2.44 -14.14
CA LEU A 45 1.87 2.77 -12.86
C LEU A 45 2.73 2.31 -11.68
N MET A 46 3.28 1.10 -11.73
CA MET A 46 4.16 0.60 -10.66
C MET A 46 5.42 1.45 -10.53
N ASP A 47 6.06 1.81 -11.65
CA ASP A 47 7.25 2.68 -11.64
C ASP A 47 6.94 4.06 -11.03
N GLU A 48 5.81 4.66 -11.40
CA GLU A 48 5.34 5.93 -10.84
C GLU A 48 5.08 5.83 -9.34
N MET A 49 4.32 4.82 -8.89
CA MET A 49 3.98 4.65 -7.48
C MET A 49 5.20 4.34 -6.61
N VAL A 50 6.16 3.56 -7.11
CA VAL A 50 7.42 3.29 -6.40
C VAL A 50 8.23 4.58 -6.26
N ALA A 51 8.36 5.35 -7.34
CA ALA A 51 9.08 6.63 -7.30
C ALA A 51 8.42 7.61 -6.31
N GLU A 52 7.09 7.76 -6.34
CA GLU A 52 6.35 8.58 -5.39
C GLU A 52 6.55 8.12 -3.95
N PHE A 53 6.48 6.81 -3.70
CA PHE A 53 6.67 6.25 -2.37
C PHE A 53 8.09 6.46 -1.85
N CYS A 54 9.12 6.23 -2.66
CA CYS A 54 10.51 6.51 -2.31
C CYS A 54 10.74 7.99 -2.02
N ASN A 55 10.23 8.89 -2.86
CA ASN A 55 10.32 10.33 -2.63
C ASN A 55 9.62 10.74 -1.31
N TRP A 56 8.49 10.11 -0.99
CA TRP A 56 7.79 10.33 0.28
C TRP A 56 8.61 9.81 1.48
N LEU A 57 9.24 8.65 1.37
CA LEU A 57 10.14 8.12 2.40
C LEU A 57 11.34 9.04 2.66
N ASP A 58 11.94 9.59 1.61
CA ASP A 58 13.06 10.53 1.72
C ASP A 58 12.66 11.84 2.41
N ALA A 59 11.38 12.22 2.31
CA ALA A 59 10.82 13.41 2.96
C ALA A 59 10.26 13.13 4.36
N LEU A 60 10.29 11.89 4.85
CA LEU A 60 9.69 11.49 6.12
C LEU A 60 10.50 12.05 7.31
N THR A 61 9.88 12.85 8.16
CA THR A 61 10.56 13.41 9.34
C THR A 61 10.63 12.39 10.49
N PRO A 62 11.58 12.53 11.43
CA PRO A 62 11.64 11.68 12.62
C PRO A 62 10.33 11.66 13.44
N GLU A 63 9.65 12.80 13.55
CA GLU A 63 8.36 12.91 14.26
C GLU A 63 7.25 12.13 13.54
N GLN A 64 7.24 12.17 12.20
CA GLN A 64 6.30 11.39 11.38
C GLN A 64 6.62 9.90 11.45
N TYR A 65 7.89 9.53 11.44
CA TYR A 65 8.32 8.14 11.60
C TYR A 65 7.91 7.56 12.96
N GLY A 66 7.94 8.36 14.02
CA GLY A 66 7.48 8.00 15.36
C GLY A 66 5.95 8.03 15.53
N SER A 67 5.17 8.35 14.49
CA SER A 67 3.73 8.51 14.58
C SER A 67 2.96 7.18 14.43
N ILE A 68 1.64 7.28 14.62
CA ILE A 68 0.68 6.22 14.31
C ILE A 68 -0.04 6.60 13.01
N VAL A 69 -0.38 5.61 12.19
CA VAL A 69 -1.20 5.74 10.98
C VAL A 69 -2.42 4.84 11.07
N GLY A 70 -3.55 5.28 10.52
CA GLY A 70 -4.76 4.48 10.46
C GLY A 70 -4.67 3.42 9.36
N SER A 71 -5.14 2.22 9.66
CA SER A 71 -5.37 1.17 8.66
C SER A 71 -6.79 0.61 8.82
N PHE A 72 -7.24 -0.16 7.84
CA PHE A 72 -8.51 -0.89 7.95
C PHE A 72 -8.55 -1.83 9.17
N PHE A 73 -7.41 -2.39 9.56
CA PHE A 73 -7.28 -3.30 10.69
C PHE A 73 -7.07 -2.57 12.03
N GLY A 74 -7.16 -1.24 12.03
CA GLY A 74 -6.89 -0.39 13.19
C GLY A 74 -5.60 0.42 13.06
N PRO A 75 -5.29 1.25 14.07
CA PRO A 75 -4.08 2.06 14.09
C PRO A 75 -2.82 1.20 14.19
N ILE A 76 -1.78 1.55 13.42
CA ILE A 76 -0.48 0.87 13.42
C ILE A 76 0.67 1.88 13.52
N PRO A 77 1.85 1.50 14.07
CA PRO A 77 3.02 2.37 14.04
C PRO A 77 3.46 2.68 12.60
N MET A 78 3.81 3.93 12.32
CA MET A 78 4.32 4.35 10.99
C MET A 78 5.53 3.50 10.59
N ALA A 79 6.47 3.29 11.52
CA ALA A 79 7.64 2.44 11.32
C ALA A 79 7.32 1.00 10.85
N PHE A 80 6.15 0.46 11.23
CA PHE A 80 5.65 -0.81 10.70
C PHE A 80 4.90 -0.60 9.38
N GLY A 81 4.04 0.41 9.29
CA GLY A 81 3.24 0.70 8.10
C GLY A 81 4.09 0.88 6.83
N ILE A 82 5.25 1.54 6.93
CA ILE A 82 6.15 1.76 5.78
C ILE A 82 6.78 0.48 5.22
N THR A 83 6.81 -0.62 5.97
CA THR A 83 7.39 -1.88 5.49
C THR A 83 6.37 -2.73 4.73
N LEU A 84 5.07 -2.48 4.94
CA LEU A 84 3.99 -3.27 4.35
C LEU A 84 3.98 -3.25 2.83
N PRO A 85 4.19 -2.11 2.12
CA PRO A 85 4.20 -2.11 0.67
C PRO A 85 5.27 -3.04 0.10
N ALA A 86 6.52 -2.94 0.59
CA ALA A 86 7.62 -3.77 0.11
C ALA A 86 7.37 -5.27 0.37
N LEU A 87 6.96 -5.62 1.60
CA LEU A 87 6.65 -7.00 1.97
C LEU A 87 5.50 -7.58 1.12
N HIS A 88 4.42 -6.81 0.95
CA HIS A 88 3.24 -7.26 0.22
C HIS A 88 3.54 -7.45 -1.28
N THR A 89 4.33 -6.55 -1.87
CA THR A 89 4.81 -6.69 -3.24
C THR A 89 5.67 -7.94 -3.41
N GLU A 90 6.61 -8.22 -2.49
CA GLU A 90 7.43 -9.43 -2.52
C GLU A 90 6.58 -10.71 -2.47
N ILE A 91 5.57 -10.76 -1.59
CA ILE A 91 4.64 -11.88 -1.51
C ILE A 91 3.90 -12.10 -2.83
N HIS A 92 3.42 -11.03 -3.47
CA HIS A 92 2.72 -11.13 -4.75
C HIS A 92 3.63 -11.49 -5.91
N ILE A 93 4.89 -11.04 -5.90
CA ILE A 93 5.90 -11.50 -6.88
C ILE A 93 6.06 -13.01 -6.77
N GLY A 94 6.23 -13.56 -5.58
CA GLY A 94 6.34 -15.01 -5.38
C GLY A 94 5.09 -15.79 -5.87
N GLN A 95 3.89 -15.20 -5.75
CA GLN A 95 2.68 -15.80 -6.31
C GLN A 95 2.70 -15.82 -7.85
N LEU A 96 3.19 -14.75 -8.49
CA LEU A 96 3.32 -14.67 -9.94
C LEU A 96 4.39 -15.64 -10.46
N GLU A 97 5.55 -15.70 -9.83
CA GLU A 97 6.64 -16.63 -10.17
C GLU A 97 6.17 -18.09 -10.05
N TYR A 98 5.39 -18.41 -9.02
CA TYR A 98 4.81 -19.74 -8.86
C TYR A 98 3.88 -20.10 -10.04
N ILE A 99 3.03 -19.16 -10.47
CA ILE A 99 2.17 -19.35 -11.63
C ILE A 99 2.99 -19.52 -12.91
N GLN A 100 4.01 -18.68 -13.12
CA GLN A 100 4.94 -18.79 -14.26
C GLN A 100 5.61 -20.17 -14.31
N THR A 101 6.08 -20.67 -13.15
CA THR A 101 6.68 -22.00 -13.01
C THR A 101 5.70 -23.10 -13.43
N ILE A 102 4.43 -23.03 -13.02
CA ILE A 102 3.39 -23.98 -13.44
C ILE A 102 3.21 -23.98 -14.97
N TYR A 103 3.32 -22.82 -15.61
CA TYR A 103 3.23 -22.67 -17.06
C TYR A 103 4.52 -23.03 -17.82
N GLY A 104 5.55 -23.52 -17.12
CA GLY A 104 6.81 -23.96 -17.73
C GLY A 104 7.81 -22.84 -18.00
N ASP A 105 7.55 -21.63 -17.50
CA ASP A 105 8.55 -20.56 -17.43
C ASP A 105 9.48 -20.85 -16.25
N MET A 106 10.71 -21.24 -16.58
CA MET A 106 11.76 -21.64 -15.64
C MET A 106 12.82 -20.55 -15.48
N GLU A 107 12.60 -19.38 -16.08
CA GLU A 107 13.49 -18.24 -15.90
C GLU A 107 13.28 -17.61 -14.52
N ARG A 108 14.38 -17.16 -13.92
CA ARG A 108 14.32 -16.39 -12.68
C ARG A 108 14.11 -14.94 -13.03
N HIS A 109 13.00 -14.36 -12.57
CA HIS A 109 12.59 -12.98 -12.85
C HIS A 109 12.89 -12.05 -11.67
#